data_AF-A0A962MAN6-F1
#
_entry.id   AF-A0A962MAN6-F1
#
_cell.length_a   1.000
_cell.length_b   1.000
_cell.length_c   1.000
_cell.angle_alpha   90.00
_cell.angle_beta   90.00
_cell.angle_gamma   90.00
#
_symmetry.space_group_name_H-M   'P 1'
#
loop_
_entity.id
_entity.type
_entity.pdbx_description
1 polymer ?
#
loop_
_entity_poly.entity_id
_entity_poly.type
_entity_poly.pdbx_seq_one_letter_code
_entity_poly.pdbx_strand_id
1 'polypeptide(L)' 'MTLITQYGLEMDDGIFKYNLCGMGKIGPDGFFTDVNPSLCQLLGARRSTLLKQPAKAIVSAYDAERFERLLRVTKPRRQP' A
#
# COMPACT_ATOMS: atom_id res chain seq x y z
N MET A 1 1.70 6.66 18.48
CA MET A 1 1.71 5.58 17.49
C MET A 1 1.87 6.18 16.09
N THR A 2 3.03 6.78 15.82
CA THR A 2 3.29 7.65 14.66
C THR A 2 4.79 7.60 14.36
N LEU A 3 5.31 6.49 13.83
CA LEU A 3 6.77 6.34 13.66
C LEU A 3 7.23 5.71 12.33
N ILE A 4 6.34 5.32 11.42
CA ILE A 4 6.74 4.51 10.24
C ILE A 4 6.95 5.35 8.97
N THR A 5 6.69 6.67 8.96
CA THR A 5 6.78 7.49 7.73
C THR A 5 8.02 8.38 7.63
N GLN A 6 8.89 8.45 8.65
CA GLN A 6 9.96 9.45 8.69
C GLN A 6 11.33 8.97 8.19
N TYR A 7 11.58 7.67 8.16
CA TYR A 7 12.87 7.13 7.71
C TYR A 7 12.62 6.27 6.48
N GLY A 8 13.38 6.52 5.41
CA GLY A 8 13.43 5.67 4.20
C GLY A 8 14.01 4.30 4.51
N LEU A 9 13.38 3.57 5.43
CA LEU A 9 13.66 2.19 5.73
C LEU A 9 13.02 1.41 4.59
N GLU A 10 13.86 0.79 3.78
CA GLU A 10 13.43 -0.31 2.94
C GLU A 10 12.67 -1.28 3.83
N MET A 11 11.38 -1.46 3.54
CA MET A 11 10.56 -2.39 4.31
C MET A 11 11.17 -3.77 4.09
N ASP A 12 11.71 -4.35 5.16
CA ASP A 12 12.31 -5.68 5.13
C ASP A 12 11.35 -6.66 4.43
N ASP A 13 11.87 -7.41 3.45
CA ASP A 13 11.07 -8.33 2.64
C ASP A 13 10.40 -9.39 3.52
N GLY A 14 11.08 -9.82 4.59
CA GLY A 14 10.55 -10.75 5.58
C GLY A 14 9.33 -10.17 6.30
N ILE A 15 9.43 -8.95 6.83
CA ILE A 15 8.31 -8.27 7.47
C ILE A 15 7.15 -8.12 6.49
N PHE A 16 7.40 -7.65 5.26
CA PHE A 16 6.34 -7.47 4.28
C PHE A 16 5.61 -8.79 3.97
N LYS A 17 6.37 -9.87 3.74
CA LYS A 17 5.86 -11.15 3.26
C LYS A 17 5.20 -12.00 4.34
N TYR A 18 5.74 -12.01 5.56
CA TYR A 18 5.33 -12.95 6.62
C TYR A 18 4.46 -12.34 7.72
N ASN A 19 4.28 -11.01 7.75
CA ASN A 19 3.40 -10.37 8.72
C ASN A 19 1.91 -10.67 8.43
N LEU A 20 1.13 -10.90 9.48
CA LEU A 20 -0.31 -11.20 9.44
C LEU A 20 -1.16 -9.98 9.09
N CYS A 21 -0.62 -8.76 9.17
CA CYS A 21 -1.31 -7.57 8.71
C CYS A 21 -1.35 -7.53 7.17
N GLY A 22 -2.51 -7.20 6.61
CA GLY A 22 -2.65 -6.97 5.17
C GLY A 22 -1.88 -5.72 4.75
N MET A 23 -0.90 -5.89 3.86
CA MET A 23 -0.03 -4.81 3.39
C MET A 23 0.04 -4.77 1.86
N GLY A 24 0.13 -3.56 1.33
CA GLY A 24 0.33 -3.29 -0.10
C GLY A 24 1.27 -2.12 -0.30
N LYS A 25 2.15 -2.25 -1.30
CA LYS A 25 2.99 -1.16 -1.81
C LYS A 25 2.23 -0.47 -2.94
N ILE A 26 2.17 0.85 -2.90
CA ILE A 26 1.41 1.65 -3.86
C ILE A 26 2.38 2.54 -4.63
N GLY A 27 2.28 2.48 -5.96
CA GLY A 27 3.03 3.32 -6.87
C GLY A 27 2.53 4.78 -6.89
N PRO A 28 3.30 5.69 -7.49
CA PRO A 28 2.91 7.09 -7.62
C PRO A 28 1.67 7.32 -8.51
N ASP A 29 1.30 6.32 -9.31
CA ASP A 29 0.08 6.24 -10.12
C ASP A 29 -1.15 5.79 -9.31
N GLY A 30 -0.97 5.41 -8.04
CA GLY A 30 -2.04 4.96 -7.16
C GLY A 30 -2.42 3.49 -7.34
N PHE A 31 -1.64 2.72 -8.11
CA PHE A 31 -1.83 1.28 -8.29
C PHE A 31 -0.95 0.48 -7.33
N PHE A 32 -1.39 -0.73 -6.99
CA PHE A 32 -0.53 -1.64 -6.23
C PHE A 32 0.66 -2.09 -7.08
N THR A 33 1.86 -1.86 -6.60
CA THR A 33 3.08 -2.45 -7.17
C THR A 33 3.40 -3.79 -6.52
N ASP A 34 2.94 -3.99 -5.28
CA ASP A 34 3.03 -5.26 -4.58
C ASP A 34 1.96 -5.40 -3.50
N VAL A 35 1.61 -6.63 -3.15
CA VAL A 35 0.69 -6.97 -2.06
C VAL A 35 1.15 -8.24 -1.38
N ASN A 36 1.03 -8.30 -0.06
CA ASN A 36 1.42 -9.49 0.70
C ASN A 36 0.30 -10.55 0.74
N PRO A 37 0.63 -11.81 1.11
CA PRO A 37 -0.35 -12.89 1.18
C PRO A 37 -1.51 -12.60 2.14
N SER A 38 -1.24 -11.91 3.25
CA SER A 38 -2.25 -11.56 4.26
C SER A 38 -3.32 -10.62 3.70
N LEU A 39 -2.94 -9.65 2.86
CA LEU A 39 -3.89 -8.77 2.19
C LEU A 39 -4.74 -9.53 1.16
N CYS A 40 -4.11 -10.44 0.41
CA CYS A 40 -4.83 -11.31 -0.53
C CYS A 40 -5.88 -12.17 0.19
N GLN A 41 -5.52 -12.76 1.34
CA GLN A 41 -6.45 -13.55 2.16
C GLN A 41 -7.57 -12.70 2.74
N LEU A 42 -7.24 -11.53 3.31
CA LEU A 42 -8.20 -10.61 3.91
C LEU A 42 -9.30 -10.20 2.91
N LEU A 43 -8.92 -9.94 1.66
CA LEU A 43 -9.83 -9.48 0.62
C LEU A 43 -10.46 -10.63 -0.20
N GLY A 44 -10.05 -11.88 0.05
CA GLY A 44 -10.47 -13.04 -0.75
C GLY A 44 -10.07 -12.93 -2.24
N ALA A 45 -9.01 -12.19 -2.55
CA ALA A 45 -8.63 -11.83 -3.91
C ALA A 45 -7.22 -12.33 -4.27
N ARG A 46 -7.03 -12.70 -5.55
CA ARG A 46 -5.72 -13.10 -6.06
C ARG A 46 -4.81 -11.87 -6.20
N ARG A 47 -3.50 -12.04 -5.91
CA ARG A 47 -2.47 -11.01 -6.12
C ARG A 47 -2.54 -10.38 -7.51
N SER A 48 -2.64 -11.20 -8.56
CA SER A 48 -2.72 -10.71 -9.95
C SER A 48 -3.94 -9.85 -10.25
N THR A 49 -5.05 -10.03 -9.52
CA THR A 49 -6.22 -9.16 -9.61
C THR A 49 -5.97 -7.85 -8.90
N LEU A 50 -5.43 -7.91 -7.67
CA LEU A 50 -5.13 -6.72 -6.87
C LEU A 50 -4.11 -5.79 -7.56
N LEU A 51 -3.09 -6.35 -8.23
CA LEU A 51 -2.08 -5.58 -8.95
C LEU A 51 -2.60 -4.86 -10.21
N LYS A 52 -3.80 -5.22 -10.70
CA LYS A 52 -4.40 -4.63 -11.90
C LYS A 52 -5.45 -3.55 -11.60
N GLN A 53 -5.78 -3.37 -10.33
CA GLN A 53 -6.78 -2.40 -9.91
C GLN A 53 -6.13 -1.25 -9.13
N PRO A 54 -6.72 -0.05 -9.19
CA PRO A 54 -6.23 1.06 -8.37
C PRO A 54 -6.43 0.73 -6.89
N ALA A 55 -5.49 1.14 -6.04
CA ALA A 55 -5.54 0.81 -4.61
C ALA A 55 -6.79 1.37 -3.91
N LYS A 56 -7.36 2.46 -4.45
CA LYS A 56 -8.62 3.04 -3.97
C LYS A 56 -9.83 2.10 -4.11
N ALA A 57 -9.78 1.09 -4.98
CA ALA A 57 -10.89 0.18 -5.21
C ALA A 57 -11.24 -0.67 -3.98
N ILE A 58 -10.30 -0.84 -3.05
CA ILE A 58 -10.50 -1.58 -1.79
C ILE A 58 -10.66 -0.64 -0.58
N VAL A 59 -10.57 0.67 -0.79
CA VAL A 59 -10.74 1.68 0.26
C VAL A 59 -12.23 2.01 0.36
N SER A 60 -12.73 2.13 1.59
CA SER A 60 -14.11 2.50 1.83
C SER A 60 -14.43 3.86 1.19
N ALA A 61 -15.68 4.08 0.78
CA ALA A 61 -16.09 5.39 0.26
C ALA A 61 -15.88 6.52 1.28
N TYR A 62 -16.00 6.21 2.57
CA TYR A 62 -15.77 7.13 3.68
C TYR A 62 -14.29 7.58 3.76
N ASP A 63 -13.34 6.69 3.48
CA ASP A 63 -11.91 6.98 3.55
C ASP A 63 -11.29 7.43 2.22
N ALA A 64 -12.04 7.40 1.12
CA ALA A 64 -11.54 7.64 -0.23
C ALA A 64 -10.83 9.00 -0.36
N GLU A 65 -11.44 10.08 0.12
CA GLU A 65 -10.83 11.42 0.07
C GLU A 65 -9.55 11.53 0.89
N ARG A 66 -9.51 10.86 2.05
CA ARG A 66 -8.32 10.83 2.90
C ARG A 66 -7.20 10.07 2.19
N PHE A 67 -7.52 8.95 1.57
CA PHE A 67 -6.57 8.15 0.82
C PHE A 67 -6.00 8.90 -0.38
N GLU A 68 -6.84 9.59 -1.18
CA GLU A 68 -6.36 10.41 -2.29
C GLU A 68 -5.43 11.54 -1.84
N ARG A 69 -5.73 12.17 -0.70
CA ARG A 69 -4.86 13.20 -0.11
C ARG A 69 -3.51 12.63 0.27
N LEU A 70 -3.47 11.43 0.85
CA LEU A 70 -2.23 10.74 1.20
C LEU A 70 -1.37 10.47 -0.05
N LEU A 71 -1.96 9.95 -1.12
CA LEU A 71 -1.25 9.70 -2.38
C LEU A 71 -0.62 10.97 -2.98
N ARG A 72 -1.25 12.13 -2.80
CA ARG A 72 -0.71 13.41 -3.29
C ARG A 72 0.52 13.86 -2.49
N VAL A 73 0.54 13.61 -1.18
CA VAL A 73 1.62 14.07 -0.28
C VAL A 73 2.78 13.08 -0.14
N THR A 74 2.58 11.80 -0.45
CA THR A 74 3.62 10.75 -0.38
C THR A 74 4.47 10.62 -1.65
N LYS A 75 4.30 11.49 -2.66
CA LYS A 75 5.22 11.53 -3.80
C LYS A 75 6.66 11.72 -3.30
N PRO A 76 7.61 10.85 -3.68
CA PRO A 76 8.96 10.95 -3.17
C PRO A 76 9.56 12.32 -3.53
N ARG A 77 10.13 13.01 -2.54
CA ARG A 77 11.17 14.00 -2.85
C ARG A 77 12.26 13.21 -3.58
N ARG A 78 12.54 13.56 -4.84
CA ARG A 78 13.78 13.09 -5.48
C ARG A 78 14.91 13.49 -4.55
N GLN A 79 15.55 12.53 -3.88
CA GLN A 79 16.84 12.80 -3.27
C GLN A 79 17.83 13.01 -4.43
N PRO A 80 18.62 14.09 -4.40
CA PRO A 80 19.63 14.37 -5.41
C PRO A 80 20.72 13.32 -5.45
#